data_AF-A0A498H8E9-F1
#
_entry.id   AF-A0A498H8E9-F1
#
_cell.length_a   1.000
_cell.length_b   1.000
_cell.length_c   1.000
_cell.angle_alpha   90.00
_cell.angle_beta   90.00
_cell.angle_gamma   90.00
#
_symmetry.space_group_name_H-M   'P 1'
#
loop_
_entity.id
_entity.type
_entity.pdbx_description
1 polymer ?
#
loop_
_entity_poly.entity_id
_entity_poly.type
_entity_poly.pdbx_seq_one_letter_code
_entity_poly.pdbx_strand_id
1 'polypeptide(L)'
;MTISLIGANIVLLAKNHNPSIVSNDWLSQRGILTDSIKSFTHTPALSVVETERFSFFVDPDRLQLGIKKNFIKEANSLCEKILSYVRYLPETPYKAVGFNFGYELEHKTSILQKIYCPGDKLESLFSENFQLGGIIKYEFSGFTVKLIIQPDINEKIKADFNFHYGLNENSDIENIIKMHGEAMAESRRVLEELVNE
;
A
#
# COMPACT_ATOMS: atom_id res chain seq x y z
N MET A 1 -4.36 5.40 -22.97
CA MET A 1 -3.69 5.74 -21.70
C MET A 1 -3.80 4.54 -20.79
N THR A 2 -2.71 4.16 -20.13
CA THR A 2 -2.64 2.91 -19.35
C THR A 2 -2.41 3.25 -17.89
N ILE A 3 -3.28 2.73 -17.01
CA ILE A 3 -3.11 2.79 -15.56
C ILE A 3 -2.78 1.38 -15.09
N SER A 4 -1.54 1.17 -14.64
CA SER A 4 -1.02 -0.13 -14.24
C SER A 4 -0.75 -0.16 -12.74
N LEU A 5 -1.35 -1.13 -12.03
CA LEU A 5 -1.01 -1.38 -10.62
C LEU A 5 0.36 -2.05 -10.55
N ILE A 6 1.33 -1.38 -9.92
CA ILE A 6 2.73 -1.82 -9.79
C ILE A 6 3.12 -2.14 -8.34
N GLY A 7 2.24 -1.88 -7.38
CA GLY A 7 2.48 -2.18 -5.97
C GLY A 7 1.17 -2.28 -5.20
N ALA A 8 1.08 -3.25 -4.30
CA ALA A 8 0.01 -3.29 -3.30
C ALA A 8 0.50 -3.96 -2.01
N ASN A 9 0.18 -3.39 -0.86
CA ASN A 9 0.43 -4.01 0.44
C ASN A 9 -0.58 -3.55 1.50
N ILE A 10 -0.78 -4.40 2.50
CA ILE A 10 -1.51 -4.09 3.72
C ILE A 10 -0.51 -3.99 4.88
N VAL A 11 -0.68 -2.97 5.71
CA VAL A 11 0.12 -2.70 6.90
C VAL A 11 -0.79 -2.72 8.12
N LEU A 12 -0.38 -3.44 9.17
CA LEU A 12 -1.01 -3.37 10.48
C LEU A 12 -0.02 -2.82 11.49
N LEU A 13 -0.39 -1.73 12.16
CA LEU A 13 0.38 -1.21 13.30
C LEU A 13 -0.20 -1.77 14.59
N ALA A 14 0.64 -2.08 15.56
CA ALA A 14 0.23 -2.52 16.89
C ALA A 14 1.07 -1.87 18.00
N LYS A 15 0.72 -2.08 19.27
CA LYS A 15 1.63 -1.79 20.39
C LYS A 15 2.74 -2.83 20.52
N ASN A 16 2.42 -4.09 20.22
CA ASN A 16 3.35 -5.20 20.36
C ASN A 16 2.80 -6.42 19.60
N HIS A 17 3.13 -6.54 18.31
CA HIS A 17 3.09 -7.84 17.65
C HIS A 17 4.11 -8.76 18.31
N ASN A 18 3.96 -10.07 18.13
CA ASN A 18 4.92 -11.04 18.61
C ASN A 18 5.64 -11.72 17.44
N PRO A 19 6.77 -11.18 16.93
CA PRO A 19 7.46 -11.78 15.79
C PRO A 19 7.91 -13.22 16.04
N SER A 20 8.23 -13.57 17.29
CA SER A 20 8.75 -14.89 17.67
C SER A 20 7.78 -16.06 17.45
N ILE A 21 6.47 -15.80 17.39
CA ILE A 21 5.49 -16.83 17.04
C ILE A 21 5.27 -16.95 15.54
N VAL A 22 5.62 -15.91 14.77
CA VAL A 22 5.32 -15.82 13.33
C VAL A 22 6.42 -16.49 12.52
N SER A 23 6.61 -17.79 12.75
CA SER A 23 7.51 -18.62 11.96
C SER A 23 6.86 -18.98 10.60
N ASN A 24 7.64 -19.52 9.67
CA ASN A 24 7.10 -20.05 8.43
C ASN A 24 6.00 -21.11 8.66
N ASP A 25 6.24 -22.06 9.56
CA ASP A 25 5.30 -23.15 9.81
C ASP A 25 4.00 -22.60 10.40
N TRP A 26 4.10 -21.61 11.28
CA TRP A 26 2.95 -20.91 11.85
C TRP A 26 2.11 -20.23 10.75
N LEU A 27 2.76 -19.55 9.80
CA LEU A 27 2.10 -18.89 8.66
C LEU A 27 1.45 -19.88 7.69
N SER A 28 2.12 -21.01 7.43
CA SER A 28 1.65 -22.07 6.53
C SER A 28 0.43 -22.79 7.12
N GLN A 29 0.50 -23.20 8.39
CA GLN A 29 -0.59 -23.88 9.09
C GLN A 29 -1.87 -23.02 9.19
N ARG A 30 -1.73 -21.69 9.14
CA ARG A 30 -2.83 -20.72 9.22
C ARG A 30 -3.29 -20.21 7.86
N GLY A 31 -2.75 -20.76 6.77
CA GLY A 31 -3.11 -20.37 5.41
C GLY A 31 -2.69 -18.94 5.03
N ILE A 32 -1.86 -18.27 5.84
CA ILE A 32 -1.42 -16.89 5.60
C ILE A 32 -0.43 -16.87 4.44
N LEU A 33 0.60 -17.74 4.48
CA LEU A 33 1.52 -17.96 3.36
C LEU A 33 1.65 -19.46 3.12
N THR A 34 1.20 -19.92 1.95
CA THR A 34 1.23 -21.33 1.56
C THR A 34 2.17 -21.59 0.37
N ASP A 35 2.81 -20.54 -0.13
CA ASP A 35 3.76 -20.62 -1.24
C ASP A 35 5.10 -21.17 -0.79
N SER A 36 5.88 -21.67 -1.75
CA SER A 36 7.27 -22.03 -1.48
C SER A 36 8.07 -20.80 -1.05
N ILE A 37 8.81 -20.95 0.04
CA ILE A 37 9.68 -19.93 0.59
C ILE A 37 10.92 -19.78 -0.29
N LYS A 38 11.28 -18.54 -0.57
CA LYS A 38 12.57 -18.16 -1.17
C LYS A 38 13.60 -17.76 -0.13
N SER A 39 13.20 -16.99 0.87
CA SER A 39 14.05 -16.64 2.00
C SER A 39 13.24 -16.48 3.26
N PHE A 40 13.86 -16.82 4.39
CA PHE A 40 13.25 -16.73 5.71
C PHE A 40 14.30 -16.27 6.71
N THR A 41 13.99 -15.22 7.45
CA THR A 41 14.79 -14.71 8.56
C THR A 41 13.90 -14.62 9.77
N HIS A 42 14.31 -15.25 10.87
CA HIS A 42 13.50 -15.30 12.08
C HIS A 42 14.36 -15.10 13.33
N THR A 43 13.98 -14.10 14.10
CA THR A 43 14.59 -13.71 15.37
C THR A 43 13.47 -13.32 16.34
N PRO A 44 13.71 -13.25 17.65
CA PRO A 44 12.69 -12.80 18.59
C PRO A 44 12.10 -11.43 18.28
N ALA A 45 12.90 -10.53 17.67
CA ALA A 45 12.50 -9.16 17.35
C ALA A 45 11.97 -8.98 15.92
N LEU A 46 12.04 -10.00 15.05
CA LEU A 46 11.76 -9.83 13.63
C LEU A 46 11.49 -11.18 12.95
N SER A 47 10.45 -11.23 12.12
CA SER A 47 10.23 -12.32 11.17
C SER A 47 9.99 -11.78 9.77
N VAL A 48 10.76 -12.28 8.80
CA VAL A 48 10.66 -11.92 7.38
C VAL A 48 10.56 -13.19 6.56
N VAL A 49 9.51 -13.31 5.76
CA VAL A 49 9.28 -14.43 4.84
C VAL A 49 9.06 -13.89 3.44
N GLU A 50 9.86 -14.37 2.50
CA GLU A 50 9.74 -14.04 1.09
C GLU A 50 9.31 -15.28 0.31
N THR A 51 8.31 -15.11 -0.55
CA THR A 51 7.91 -16.12 -1.53
C THR A 51 8.12 -15.54 -2.94
N GLU A 52 7.74 -16.28 -3.98
CA GLU A 52 7.68 -15.72 -5.34
C GLU A 52 6.67 -14.58 -5.44
N ARG A 53 5.55 -14.70 -4.71
CA ARG A 53 4.37 -13.82 -4.87
C ARG A 53 4.25 -12.77 -3.78
N PHE A 54 4.75 -13.04 -2.59
CA PHE A 54 4.54 -12.20 -1.42
C PHE A 54 5.83 -11.90 -0.67
N SER A 55 5.84 -10.74 -0.02
CA SER A 55 6.80 -10.37 1.02
C SER A 55 6.00 -10.16 2.31
N PHE A 56 6.39 -10.86 3.36
CA PHE A 56 5.79 -10.74 4.69
C PHE A 56 6.85 -10.32 5.68
N PHE A 57 6.55 -9.30 6.45
CA PHE A 57 7.42 -8.72 7.46
C PHE A 57 6.61 -8.50 8.73
N VAL A 58 7.18 -8.85 9.88
CA VAL A 58 6.64 -8.46 11.18
C VAL A 58 7.75 -8.17 12.17
N ASP A 59 7.67 -6.99 12.79
CA ASP A 59 8.38 -6.60 14.00
C ASP A 59 7.35 -6.23 15.09
N PRO A 60 7.73 -5.85 16.31
CA PRO A 60 6.79 -5.52 17.38
C PRO A 60 5.81 -4.38 17.04
N ASP A 61 6.18 -3.44 16.18
CA ASP A 61 5.38 -2.26 15.88
C ASP A 61 4.52 -2.44 14.63
N ARG A 62 4.99 -3.24 13.68
CA ARG A 62 4.46 -3.30 12.32
C ARG A 62 4.46 -4.71 11.76
N LEU A 63 3.32 -5.07 11.18
CA LEU A 63 3.21 -6.13 10.18
C LEU A 63 2.99 -5.51 8.81
N GLN A 64 3.63 -6.07 7.78
CA GLN A 64 3.38 -5.74 6.38
C GLN A 64 3.29 -7.03 5.55
N LEU A 65 2.24 -7.15 4.75
CA LEU A 65 2.14 -8.14 3.68
C LEU A 65 1.99 -7.42 2.35
N GLY A 66 2.96 -7.64 1.45
CA GLY A 66 2.98 -7.03 0.12
C GLY A 66 3.06 -8.05 -1.01
N ILE A 67 2.57 -7.65 -2.17
CA ILE A 67 2.68 -8.42 -3.41
C ILE A 67 4.00 -8.10 -4.10
N LYS A 68 4.61 -9.10 -4.74
CA LYS A 68 5.86 -8.94 -5.51
C LYS A 68 5.63 -8.99 -7.01
N LYS A 69 4.61 -9.74 -7.46
CA LYS A 69 4.29 -9.99 -8.87
C LYS A 69 2.79 -10.24 -9.05
N ASN A 70 2.28 -10.06 -10.27
CA ASN A 70 0.87 -10.30 -10.62
C ASN A 70 -0.12 -9.52 -9.74
N PHE A 71 0.16 -8.24 -9.48
CA PHE A 71 -0.55 -7.37 -8.53
C PHE A 71 -2.07 -7.44 -8.63
N ILE A 72 -2.64 -7.36 -9.84
CA ILE A 72 -4.09 -7.40 -10.05
C ILE A 72 -4.69 -8.72 -9.57
N LYS A 73 -4.03 -9.85 -9.86
CA LYS A 73 -4.53 -11.18 -9.50
C LYS A 73 -4.45 -11.44 -8.00
N GLU A 74 -3.40 -10.93 -7.35
CA GLU A 74 -3.09 -11.21 -5.95
C GLU A 74 -3.64 -10.14 -4.98
N ALA A 75 -4.14 -9.00 -5.47
CA ALA A 75 -4.67 -7.92 -4.62
C ALA A 75 -5.74 -8.41 -3.64
N ASN A 76 -6.66 -9.26 -4.10
CA ASN A 76 -7.72 -9.80 -3.25
C ASN A 76 -7.20 -10.79 -2.20
N SER A 77 -6.10 -11.49 -2.48
CA SER A 77 -5.55 -12.48 -1.55
C SER A 77 -4.84 -11.84 -0.36
N LEU A 78 -4.39 -10.58 -0.46
CA LEU A 78 -3.87 -9.81 0.68
C LEU A 78 -4.88 -9.72 1.82
N CYS A 79 -6.13 -9.38 1.50
CA CYS A 79 -7.20 -9.19 2.48
C CYS A 79 -7.42 -10.47 3.30
N GLU A 80 -7.66 -11.60 2.63
CA GLU A 80 -7.90 -12.89 3.30
C GLU A 80 -6.72 -13.34 4.17
N LYS A 81 -5.49 -13.13 3.70
CA LYS A 81 -4.28 -13.48 4.44
C LYS A 81 -4.11 -12.65 5.71
N ILE A 82 -4.38 -11.35 5.63
CA ILE A 82 -4.32 -10.46 6.79
C ILE A 82 -5.47 -10.72 7.77
N LEU A 83 -6.68 -10.99 7.27
CA LEU A 83 -7.80 -11.40 8.12
C LEU A 83 -7.47 -12.68 8.89
N SER A 84 -6.86 -13.67 8.24
CA SER A 84 -6.38 -14.87 8.92
C SER A 84 -5.40 -14.52 10.06
N TYR A 85 -4.40 -13.68 9.79
CA TYR A 85 -3.46 -13.24 10.83
C TYR A 85 -4.16 -12.63 12.05
N VAL A 86 -5.08 -11.69 11.83
CA VAL A 86 -5.82 -11.00 12.90
C VAL A 86 -6.69 -11.96 13.70
N ARG A 87 -7.36 -12.91 13.04
CA ARG A 87 -8.20 -13.92 13.71
C ARG A 87 -7.43 -14.88 14.60
N TYR A 88 -6.17 -15.16 14.26
CA TYR A 88 -5.31 -16.02 15.08
C TYR A 88 -4.62 -15.29 16.23
N LEU A 89 -4.61 -13.96 16.23
CA LEU A 89 -4.00 -13.13 17.28
C LEU A 89 -4.92 -11.98 17.71
N PRO A 90 -6.18 -12.27 18.10
CA PRO A 90 -7.19 -11.25 18.42
C PRO A 90 -6.81 -10.37 19.61
N GLU A 91 -5.98 -10.87 20.51
CA GLU A 91 -5.46 -10.14 21.67
C GLU A 91 -4.39 -9.09 21.31
N THR A 92 -3.90 -9.08 20.06
CA THR A 92 -2.89 -8.11 19.63
C THR A 92 -3.49 -6.70 19.69
N PRO A 93 -2.83 -5.76 20.38
CA PRO A 93 -3.32 -4.39 20.51
C PRO A 93 -3.04 -3.58 19.23
N TYR A 94 -3.82 -3.85 18.17
CA TYR A 94 -3.73 -3.13 16.90
C TYR A 94 -4.07 -1.64 17.06
N LYS A 95 -3.32 -0.79 16.38
CA LYS A 95 -3.44 0.68 16.42
C LYS A 95 -3.93 1.28 15.11
N ALA A 96 -3.62 0.64 13.99
CA ALA A 96 -4.01 1.16 12.68
C ALA A 96 -4.00 0.08 11.61
N VAL A 97 -4.80 0.29 10.58
CA VAL A 97 -4.77 -0.44 9.31
C VAL A 97 -4.34 0.53 8.22
N GLY A 98 -3.43 0.09 7.36
CA GLY A 98 -2.98 0.85 6.21
C GLY A 98 -3.06 0.04 4.92
N PHE A 99 -3.52 0.67 3.84
CA PHE A 99 -3.47 0.10 2.49
C PHE A 99 -2.60 0.99 1.63
N ASN A 100 -1.68 0.37 0.89
CA ASN A 100 -0.81 1.09 -0.03
C ASN A 100 -1.01 0.54 -1.44
N PHE A 101 -1.23 1.43 -2.39
CA PHE A 101 -1.36 1.08 -3.81
C PHE A 101 -0.43 1.99 -4.63
N GLY A 102 0.47 1.39 -5.39
CA GLY A 102 1.35 2.09 -6.31
C GLY A 102 0.89 1.87 -7.73
N TYR A 103 0.76 2.95 -8.49
CA TYR A 103 0.34 2.94 -9.89
C TYR A 103 1.40 3.58 -10.78
N GLU A 104 1.50 3.07 -11.99
CA GLU A 104 2.24 3.66 -13.09
C GLU A 104 1.23 4.13 -14.15
N LEU A 105 1.38 5.38 -14.57
CA LEU A 105 0.55 6.02 -15.59
C LEU A 105 1.42 6.26 -16.83
N GLU A 106 1.00 5.71 -17.96
CA GLU A 106 1.61 6.01 -19.26
C GLU A 106 0.89 7.21 -19.87
N HIS A 107 1.51 8.40 -19.81
CA HIS A 107 0.96 9.63 -20.38
C HIS A 107 2.04 10.51 -21.02
N LYS A 108 1.71 11.16 -22.15
CA LYS A 108 2.51 12.25 -22.73
C LYS A 108 2.33 13.53 -21.91
N THR A 109 3.13 13.69 -20.86
CA THR A 109 3.61 14.96 -20.25
C THR A 109 2.66 16.12 -19.83
N SER A 110 1.36 16.15 -20.14
CA SER A 110 0.55 17.39 -19.96
C SER A 110 -0.32 17.50 -18.69
N ILE A 111 -0.65 16.41 -17.98
CA ILE A 111 -1.61 16.49 -16.86
C ILE A 111 -1.08 17.21 -15.63
N LEU A 112 0.18 16.98 -15.27
CA LEU A 112 0.76 17.61 -14.07
C LEU A 112 1.03 19.10 -14.29
N GLN A 113 1.36 19.50 -15.53
CA GLN A 113 1.51 20.92 -15.87
C GLN A 113 0.17 21.66 -15.80
N LYS A 114 -0.95 21.03 -16.19
CA LYS A 114 -2.30 21.58 -16.02
C LYS A 114 -2.70 21.69 -14.54
N ILE A 115 -2.38 20.69 -13.71
CA ILE A 115 -2.77 20.67 -12.29
C ILE A 115 -1.94 21.68 -11.47
N TYR A 116 -0.63 21.75 -11.71
CA TYR A 116 0.26 22.57 -10.90
C TYR A 116 0.51 23.97 -11.47
N CYS A 117 0.14 24.24 -12.73
CA CYS A 117 0.26 25.54 -13.41
C CYS A 117 1.47 26.36 -12.92
N PRO A 118 2.72 25.91 -13.19
CA PRO A 118 3.90 26.64 -12.73
C PRO A 118 3.85 28.08 -13.23
N GLY A 119 3.80 29.05 -12.32
CA GLY A 119 3.87 30.46 -12.69
C GLY A 119 5.28 30.83 -13.16
N ASP A 120 5.41 31.96 -13.86
CA ASP A 120 6.65 32.48 -14.47
C ASP A 120 7.86 32.48 -13.51
N LYS A 121 7.61 32.67 -12.21
CA LYS A 121 8.65 32.64 -11.18
C LYS A 121 9.28 31.26 -11.03
N LEU A 122 8.50 30.18 -11.11
CA LEU A 122 8.99 28.82 -11.00
C LEU A 122 9.90 28.48 -12.21
N GLU A 123 9.45 28.85 -13.40
CA GLU A 123 10.22 28.71 -14.65
C GLU A 123 11.51 29.53 -14.63
N SER A 124 11.50 30.71 -14.01
CA SER A 124 12.71 31.53 -13.86
C SER A 124 13.73 30.96 -12.85
N LEU A 125 13.30 30.10 -11.92
CA LEU A 125 14.14 29.54 -10.85
C LEU A 125 14.81 28.23 -11.25
N PHE A 126 14.19 27.46 -12.15
CA PHE A 126 14.67 26.15 -12.57
C PHE A 126 14.90 26.18 -14.09
N SER A 127 16.03 25.64 -14.56
CA SER A 127 16.31 25.53 -16.00
C SER A 127 15.23 24.73 -16.74
N GLU A 128 15.27 24.75 -18.08
CA GLU A 128 14.22 24.22 -18.99
C GLU A 128 13.80 22.74 -18.79
N ASN A 129 14.42 21.99 -17.87
CA ASN A 129 14.17 20.57 -17.62
C ASN A 129 13.71 20.27 -16.18
N PHE A 130 12.79 21.06 -15.62
CA PHE A 130 12.18 20.73 -14.33
C PHE A 130 10.92 19.86 -14.51
N GLN A 131 10.68 18.97 -13.54
CA GLN A 131 9.46 18.18 -13.47
C GLN A 131 8.73 18.49 -12.17
N LEU A 132 7.40 18.49 -12.22
CA LEU A 132 6.54 18.73 -11.06
C LEU A 132 5.83 17.45 -10.65
N GLY A 133 5.75 17.25 -9.35
CA GLY A 133 4.88 16.28 -8.71
C GLY A 133 4.07 16.97 -7.62
N GLY A 134 3.37 16.19 -6.81
CA GLY A 134 2.77 16.75 -5.61
C GLY A 134 2.08 15.74 -4.73
N ILE A 135 1.50 16.29 -3.66
CA ILE A 135 0.94 15.52 -2.56
C ILE A 135 -0.47 16.03 -2.32
N ILE A 136 -1.44 15.14 -2.44
CA ILE A 136 -2.85 15.41 -2.18
C ILE A 136 -3.25 14.62 -0.94
N LYS A 137 -4.00 15.25 -0.03
CA LYS A 137 -4.56 14.60 1.15
C LYS A 137 -6.06 14.79 1.15
N TYR A 138 -6.79 13.71 1.38
CA TYR A 138 -8.25 13.71 1.47
C TYR A 138 -8.73 12.58 2.39
N GLU A 139 -10.03 12.55 2.67
CA GLU A 139 -10.65 11.52 3.51
C GLU A 139 -11.52 10.60 2.65
N PHE A 140 -11.47 9.30 2.91
CA PHE A 140 -12.31 8.29 2.25
C PHE A 140 -12.77 7.26 3.27
N SER A 141 -14.07 7.21 3.57
CA SER A 141 -14.66 6.20 4.45
C SER A 141 -13.94 6.03 5.81
N GLY A 142 -13.49 7.15 6.39
CA GLY A 142 -12.73 7.19 7.66
C GLY A 142 -11.23 6.93 7.53
N PHE A 143 -10.72 6.67 6.32
CA PHE A 143 -9.29 6.66 6.03
C PHE A 143 -8.82 8.09 5.71
N THR A 144 -7.74 8.51 6.36
CA THR A 144 -6.92 9.59 5.85
C THR A 144 -6.10 9.06 4.68
N VAL A 145 -6.32 9.61 3.49
CA VAL A 145 -5.66 9.20 2.26
C VAL A 145 -4.61 10.23 1.86
N LYS A 146 -3.40 9.74 1.55
CA LYS A 146 -2.33 10.52 0.96
C LYS A 146 -2.02 9.96 -0.42
N LEU A 147 -2.22 10.78 -1.45
CA LEU A 147 -1.78 10.52 -2.82
C LEU A 147 -0.50 11.31 -3.08
N ILE A 148 0.56 10.62 -3.51
CA ILE A 148 1.80 11.23 -3.98
C ILE A 148 1.92 10.96 -5.47
N ILE A 149 2.04 12.03 -6.27
CA ILE A 149 2.27 11.93 -7.70
C ILE A 149 3.69 12.39 -7.99
N GLN A 150 4.48 11.53 -8.63
CA GLN A 150 5.88 11.79 -8.97
C GLN A 150 6.10 11.59 -10.47
N PRO A 151 6.74 12.56 -11.15
CA PRO A 151 7.23 12.33 -12.49
C PRO A 151 8.41 11.34 -12.44
N ASP A 152 8.49 10.46 -13.43
CA ASP A 152 9.62 9.55 -13.64
C ASP A 152 10.45 10.00 -14.85
N ILE A 153 11.70 9.53 -14.92
CA ILE A 153 12.70 9.88 -15.93
C ILE A 153 12.26 9.44 -17.33
N ASN A 154 11.39 8.42 -17.43
CA ASN A 154 10.96 7.80 -18.69
C ASN A 154 9.57 8.26 -19.17
N GLU A 155 9.17 9.51 -18.91
CA GLU A 155 7.83 10.05 -19.22
C GLU A 155 6.66 9.29 -18.57
N LYS A 156 6.94 8.47 -17.57
CA LYS A 156 5.93 7.80 -16.76
C LYS A 156 5.63 8.62 -15.53
N ILE A 157 4.42 8.50 -15.00
CA ILE A 157 4.05 9.12 -13.73
C ILE A 157 3.79 7.99 -12.73
N LYS A 158 4.41 8.08 -11.56
CA LYS A 158 4.12 7.21 -10.42
C LYS A 158 3.10 7.89 -9.52
N ALA A 159 2.09 7.14 -9.12
CA ALA A 159 1.07 7.57 -8.19
C ALA A 159 0.96 6.58 -7.03
N ASP A 160 1.33 7.02 -5.85
CA ASP A 160 1.30 6.22 -4.63
C ASP A 160 0.17 6.69 -3.72
N PHE A 161 -0.78 5.80 -3.46
CA PHE A 161 -1.83 6.00 -2.46
C PHE A 161 -1.44 5.32 -1.16
N ASN A 162 -1.55 6.05 -0.06
CA ASN A 162 -1.50 5.54 1.30
C ASN A 162 -2.83 5.85 1.98
N PHE A 163 -3.62 4.82 2.24
CA PHE A 163 -4.83 4.88 3.05
C PHE A 163 -4.45 4.52 4.49
N HIS A 164 -4.77 5.38 5.45
CA HIS A 164 -4.50 5.15 6.86
C HIS A 164 -5.78 5.26 7.69
N TYR A 165 -6.09 4.21 8.45
CA TYR A 165 -7.19 4.19 9.40
C TYR A 165 -6.65 3.97 10.81
N GLY A 166 -6.87 4.94 11.70
CA GLY A 166 -6.55 4.84 13.12
C GLY A 166 -7.61 4.02 13.86
N LEU A 167 -7.20 2.94 14.53
CA LEU A 167 -8.09 2.11 15.34
C LEU A 167 -8.27 2.71 16.73
N ASN A 168 -9.48 2.56 17.25
CA ASN A 168 -9.85 2.85 18.64
C ASN A 168 -10.56 1.63 19.27
N GLU A 169 -10.95 1.72 20.53
CA GLU A 169 -11.55 0.60 21.29
C GLU A 169 -12.84 0.05 20.66
N ASN A 170 -13.55 0.83 19.85
CA ASN A 170 -14.79 0.44 19.19
C ASN A 170 -14.59 0.05 17.72
N SER A 171 -13.35 0.04 17.22
CA SER A 171 -13.09 -0.29 15.82
C SER A 171 -13.22 -1.79 15.55
N ASP A 172 -14.02 -2.13 14.53
CA ASP A 172 -14.03 -3.48 13.96
C ASP A 172 -12.92 -3.60 12.91
N ILE A 173 -11.76 -4.08 13.34
CA ILE A 173 -10.58 -4.24 12.48
C ILE A 173 -10.85 -5.17 11.29
N GLU A 174 -11.67 -6.21 11.45
CA GLU A 174 -11.98 -7.12 10.34
C GLU A 174 -12.77 -6.41 9.26
N ASN A 175 -13.77 -5.60 9.63
CA ASN A 175 -14.52 -4.81 8.66
C ASN A 175 -13.64 -3.77 7.96
N ILE A 176 -12.75 -3.12 8.70
CA ILE A 176 -11.80 -2.16 8.12
C ILE A 176 -10.87 -2.86 7.11
N ILE A 177 -10.35 -4.05 7.41
CA ILE A 177 -9.52 -4.84 6.48
C ILE A 177 -10.31 -5.20 5.21
N LYS A 178 -11.59 -5.57 5.34
CA LYS A 178 -12.47 -5.91 4.20
C LYS A 178 -12.67 -4.73 3.23
N MET A 179 -12.50 -3.50 3.68
CA MET A 179 -12.57 -2.31 2.82
C MET A 179 -11.38 -2.16 1.85
N HIS A 180 -10.38 -3.05 1.89
CA HIS A 180 -9.23 -3.03 0.99
C HIS A 180 -9.64 -2.97 -0.50
N GLY A 181 -10.67 -3.74 -0.89
CA GLY A 181 -11.17 -3.73 -2.27
C GLY A 181 -11.77 -2.40 -2.68
N GLU A 182 -12.55 -1.77 -1.79
CA GLU A 182 -13.14 -0.44 -2.00
C GLU A 182 -12.06 0.64 -2.07
N ALA A 183 -11.06 0.59 -1.18
CA ALA A 183 -9.93 1.53 -1.21
C ALA A 183 -9.12 1.43 -2.51
N MET A 184 -8.90 0.20 -3.01
CA MET A 184 -8.22 0.00 -4.30
C MET A 184 -9.05 0.50 -5.49
N ALA A 185 -10.37 0.31 -5.45
CA ALA A 185 -11.28 0.83 -6.46
C ALA A 185 -11.30 2.36 -6.45
N GLU A 186 -11.30 2.96 -5.26
CA GLU A 186 -11.24 4.41 -5.08
C GLU A 186 -9.94 5.01 -5.63
N SER A 187 -8.77 4.43 -5.31
CA SER A 187 -7.51 4.91 -5.87
C SER A 187 -7.48 4.83 -7.38
N ARG A 188 -8.09 3.80 -7.97
CA ARG A 188 -8.21 3.68 -9.43
C ARG A 188 -9.14 4.74 -10.01
N ARG A 189 -10.31 4.96 -9.40
CA ARG A 189 -11.30 5.98 -9.82
C ARG A 189 -10.68 7.38 -9.80
N VAL A 190 -9.97 7.74 -8.73
CA VAL A 190 -9.29 9.04 -8.61
C VAL A 190 -8.29 9.27 -9.74
N LEU A 191 -7.51 8.24 -10.10
CA LEU A 191 -6.56 8.34 -11.21
C LEU A 191 -7.25 8.43 -12.58
N GLU A 192 -8.35 7.71 -12.77
CA GLU A 192 -9.14 7.79 -14.00
C GLU A 192 -9.73 9.20 -14.19
N GLU A 193 -10.28 9.80 -13.14
CA GLU A 193 -10.82 11.16 -13.20
C GLU A 193 -9.73 12.21 -13.41
N LEU A 194 -8.60 12.10 -12.69
CA LEU A 194 -7.49 13.04 -12.77
C LEU A 194 -6.85 13.09 -14.17
N VAL A 195 -7.04 12.05 -14.99
CA VAL A 195 -6.46 11.98 -16.35
C VAL A 195 -7.48 12.20 -17.47
N ASN A 196 -8.78 12.19 -17.17
CA ASN A 196 -9.82 12.45 -18.18
C ASN A 196 -10.09 13.96 -18.41
N GLU A 197 -9.33 14.87 -17.79
CA GLU A 197 -9.38 16.34 -17.98
C GLU A 197 -8.24 16.92 -18.85
#